data_AF-A0A9P6XTR4-F1
#
_entry.id   AF-A0A9P6XTR4-F1
#
_cell.length_a   1.000
_cell.length_b   1.000
_cell.length_c   1.000
_cell.angle_alpha   90.00
_cell.angle_beta   90.00
_cell.angle_gamma   90.00
#
_symmetry.space_group_name_H-M   'P 1'
#
loop_
_entity.id
_entity.type
_entity.pdbx_description
1 polymer ?
#
loop_
_entity_poly.entity_id
_entity_poly.type
_entity_poly.pdbx_seq_one_letter_code
_entity_poly.pdbx_strand_id
1 'polypeptide(L)'
;MQYHVYGVPVPSANRGSMGVTALVSPSCPFPVSQLPSPNRYTLSLKVGSFRIHCLYVPPPLSTSEFMNVLSSIPSLPNTFICGDFNARLGDLTGDALVSPRGAAMARWLADRSLTVLNGPLAHGIPTWVGFRDDREMSSIIDMFLTNASLLSPRLDIASDLSLVKCL
;
A
#
# COMPACT_ATOMS: atom_id res chain seq x y z
N MET A 1 5.64 -10.11 -16.57
CA MET A 1 6.18 -11.07 -15.56
C MET A 1 5.32 -11.00 -14.30
N GLN A 2 5.24 -12.08 -13.52
CA GLN A 2 4.47 -12.15 -12.28
C GLN A 2 5.40 -12.47 -11.10
N TYR A 3 5.26 -11.71 -10.02
CA TYR A 3 5.98 -11.92 -8.76
C TYR A 3 4.97 -12.02 -7.62
N HIS A 4 5.25 -12.85 -6.60
CA HIS A 4 4.32 -13.03 -5.50
C HIS A 4 4.99 -13.41 -4.18
N VAL A 5 4.31 -13.06 -3.09
CA VAL A 5 4.46 -13.70 -1.78
C VAL A 5 3.15 -14.43 -1.51
N TYR A 6 3.21 -15.72 -1.19
CA TYR A 6 2.01 -16.53 -0.99
C TYR A 6 1.29 -16.19 0.32
N GLY A 7 -0.04 -16.29 0.28
CA GLY A 7 -0.87 -16.28 1.48
C GLY A 7 -0.65 -17.52 2.34
N VAL A 8 -1.09 -17.45 3.59
CA VAL A 8 -1.03 -18.57 4.53
C VAL A 8 -2.41 -19.22 4.65
N PRO A 9 -2.50 -20.56 4.66
CA PRO A 9 -3.77 -21.25 4.90
C PRO A 9 -4.40 -20.80 6.22
N VAL A 10 -5.71 -20.58 6.22
CA VAL A 10 -6.47 -20.29 7.44
C VAL A 10 -7.22 -21.55 7.86
N PRO A 11 -7.04 -22.05 9.10
CA PRO A 11 -7.77 -23.21 9.58
C PRO A 11 -9.28 -23.02 9.40
N SER A 12 -9.95 -24.04 8.86
CA SER A 12 -11.41 -24.04 8.63
C SER A 12 -11.93 -22.99 7.65
N ALA A 13 -11.08 -22.46 6.75
CA ALA A 13 -11.49 -21.58 5.67
C ALA A 13 -11.11 -22.14 4.28
N ASN A 14 -11.97 -21.92 3.30
CA ASN A 14 -11.72 -22.28 1.89
C ASN A 14 -10.80 -21.28 1.17
N ARG A 15 -10.38 -20.21 1.84
CA ARG A 15 -9.46 -19.19 1.32
C ARG A 15 -8.27 -19.05 2.27
N GLY A 16 -7.07 -19.01 1.71
CA GLY A 16 -5.90 -18.52 2.43
C GLY A 16 -6.08 -17.05 2.81
N SER A 17 -5.30 -16.58 3.79
CA SER A 17 -5.20 -15.16 4.14
C SER A 17 -3.90 -14.59 3.63
N MET A 18 -3.88 -13.27 3.38
CA MET A 18 -2.70 -12.56 2.88
C MET A 18 -2.35 -12.93 1.43
N GLY A 19 -1.16 -12.53 1.01
CA GLY A 19 -0.65 -12.72 -0.32
C GLY A 19 -0.59 -11.41 -1.08
N VAL A 20 0.54 -11.16 -1.71
CA VAL A 20 0.76 -9.96 -2.54
C VAL A 20 1.29 -10.45 -3.87
N THR A 21 0.69 -9.98 -4.97
CA THR A 21 1.16 -10.26 -6.32
C THR A 21 1.42 -8.95 -7.04
N ALA A 22 2.52 -8.89 -7.79
CA ALA A 22 2.82 -7.80 -8.71
C ALA A 22 2.87 -8.32 -10.15
N LEU A 23 2.15 -7.65 -11.03
CA LEU A 23 2.12 -7.93 -12.46
C LEU A 23 2.86 -6.81 -13.19
N VAL A 24 3.90 -7.17 -13.92
CA VAL A 24 4.71 -6.23 -14.70
C VAL A 24 4.40 -6.41 -16.18
N SER A 25 4.03 -5.30 -16.82
CA SER A 25 3.78 -5.25 -18.26
C SER A 25 4.98 -5.81 -19.04
N PRO A 26 4.76 -6.66 -20.05
CA PRO A 26 5.83 -7.08 -20.97
C PRO A 26 6.50 -5.91 -21.70
N SER A 27 5.81 -4.77 -21.81
CA SER A 27 6.34 -3.54 -22.42
C SER A 27 7.16 -2.67 -21.46
N CYS A 28 7.35 -3.07 -20.19
CA CYS A 28 8.15 -2.30 -19.25
C CYS A 28 9.60 -2.19 -19.75
N PRO A 29 10.14 -0.97 -19.99
CA PRO A 29 11.47 -0.80 -20.57
C PRO A 29 12.59 -0.98 -19.53
N PHE A 30 12.24 -1.16 -18.25
CA PHE A 30 13.19 -1.23 -17.16
C PHE A 30 13.46 -2.68 -16.75
N PRO A 31 14.71 -3.02 -16.38
CA PRO A 31 14.99 -4.28 -15.73
C PRO A 31 14.17 -4.43 -14.45
N VAL A 32 13.53 -5.58 -14.29
CA VAL A 32 12.76 -5.92 -13.08
C VAL A 32 13.33 -7.15 -12.41
N SER A 33 13.58 -7.05 -11.10
CA SER A 33 13.94 -8.19 -10.26
C SER A 33 13.25 -8.12 -8.91
N GLN A 34 13.01 -9.29 -8.30
CA GLN A 34 12.51 -9.37 -6.94
C GLN A 34 13.64 -9.14 -5.94
N LEU A 35 13.39 -8.30 -4.94
CA LEU A 35 14.27 -8.07 -3.80
C LEU A 35 13.80 -8.94 -2.61
N PRO A 36 14.68 -9.17 -1.62
CA PRO A 36 14.27 -9.79 -0.36
C PRO A 36 13.10 -9.03 0.28
N SER A 37 12.09 -9.79 0.71
CA SER A 37 10.95 -9.24 1.44
C SER A 37 11.38 -8.84 2.86
N PRO A 38 11.17 -7.57 3.28
CA PRO A 38 11.56 -7.11 4.62
C PRO A 38 10.71 -7.71 5.74
N ASN A 39 9.55 -8.29 5.39
CA ASN A 39 8.65 -9.00 6.26
C ASN A 39 7.67 -9.83 5.40
N ARG A 40 6.84 -10.66 6.04
CA ARG A 40 5.87 -11.54 5.35
C ARG A 40 4.70 -10.84 4.64
N TYR A 41 4.52 -9.54 4.85
CA TYR A 41 3.42 -8.74 4.31
C TYR A 41 3.84 -7.89 3.11
N THR A 42 5.12 -7.91 2.75
CA THR A 42 5.71 -7.04 1.72
C THR A 42 6.33 -7.85 0.59
N LEU A 43 5.93 -7.56 -0.64
CA LEU A 43 6.64 -7.97 -1.85
C LEU A 43 7.51 -6.80 -2.31
N SER A 44 8.81 -7.03 -2.48
CA SER A 44 9.76 -6.00 -2.88
C SER A 44 10.26 -6.25 -4.30
N LEU A 45 10.21 -5.24 -5.15
CA LEU A 45 10.76 -5.26 -6.51
C LEU A 45 11.77 -4.14 -6.69
N LYS A 46 12.76 -4.38 -7.55
CA LYS A 46 13.60 -3.35 -8.15
C LYS A 46 13.15 -3.16 -9.59
N VAL A 47 12.83 -1.93 -9.97
CA VAL A 47 12.43 -1.55 -11.34
C VAL A 47 13.35 -0.41 -11.77
N GLY A 48 14.38 -0.73 -12.57
CA GLY A 48 15.43 0.24 -12.89
C GLY A 48 16.12 0.78 -11.63
N SER A 49 16.04 2.10 -11.41
CA SER A 49 16.58 2.79 -10.22
C SER A 49 15.61 2.80 -9.03
N PHE A 50 14.35 2.40 -9.23
CA PHE A 50 13.32 2.43 -8.21
C PHE A 50 13.24 1.13 -7.42
N ARG A 51 12.81 1.27 -6.16
CA ARG A 51 12.40 0.17 -5.29
C ARG A 51 10.91 0.30 -5.04
N ILE A 52 10.17 -0.78 -5.24
CA ILE A 52 8.73 -0.81 -5.03
C ILE A 52 8.44 -1.88 -3.97
N HIS A 53 7.82 -1.46 -2.87
CA HIS A 53 7.36 -2.33 -1.79
C HIS A 53 5.84 -2.39 -1.82
N CYS A 54 5.30 -3.49 -2.34
CA CYS A 54 3.87 -3.76 -2.33
C CYS A 54 3.48 -4.40 -1.00
N LEU A 55 2.57 -3.77 -0.26
CA LEU A 55 2.18 -4.11 1.09
C LEU A 55 0.73 -4.61 1.13
N TYR A 56 0.47 -5.65 1.92
CA TYR A 56 -0.88 -6.00 2.37
C TYR A 56 -0.83 -6.26 3.88
N VAL A 57 -1.33 -5.31 4.67
CA VAL A 57 -1.43 -5.45 6.12
C VAL A 57 -2.82 -5.96 6.49
N PRO A 58 -2.96 -7.13 7.13
CA PRO A 58 -4.26 -7.65 7.50
C PRO A 58 -5.01 -6.75 8.53
N PRO A 59 -6.34 -6.65 8.46
CA PRO A 59 -7.15 -5.94 9.45
C PRO A 59 -6.93 -6.38 10.92
N PRO A 60 -6.68 -7.68 11.23
CA PRO A 60 -6.53 -8.12 12.63
C PRO A 60 -5.24 -7.71 13.36
N LEU A 61 -4.19 -7.24 12.67
CA LEU A 61 -2.92 -6.86 13.32
C LEU A 61 -3.11 -5.76 14.38
N SER A 62 -2.36 -5.84 15.48
CA SER A 62 -2.30 -4.74 16.43
C SER A 62 -1.58 -3.52 15.83
N THR A 63 -1.77 -2.34 16.43
CA THR A 63 -1.05 -1.12 16.02
C THR A 63 0.47 -1.28 16.14
N SER A 64 0.96 -1.98 17.17
CA SER A 64 2.40 -2.21 17.36
C SER A 64 2.97 -3.12 16.26
N GLU A 65 2.29 -4.21 15.92
CA GLU A 65 2.70 -5.10 14.82
C GLU A 65 2.69 -4.36 13.48
N PHE A 66 1.66 -3.55 13.21
CA PHE A 66 1.62 -2.70 12.03
C PHE A 66 2.83 -1.76 11.94
N MET A 67 3.19 -1.10 13.04
CA MET A 67 4.36 -0.22 13.07
C MET A 67 5.67 -0.99 12.90
N ASN A 68 5.78 -2.22 13.41
CA ASN A 68 6.93 -3.10 13.18
C ASN A 68 7.06 -3.47 11.70
N VAL A 69 5.94 -3.75 11.02
CA VAL A 69 5.90 -4.03 9.58
C VAL A 69 6.37 -2.81 8.79
N LEU A 70 5.83 -1.62 9.05
CA LEU A 70 6.25 -0.40 8.35
C LEU A 70 7.71 -0.06 8.60
N SER A 71 8.18 -0.18 9.84
CA SER A 71 9.54 0.17 10.22
C SER A 71 10.58 -0.82 9.72
N SER A 72 10.19 -2.04 9.31
CA SER A 72 11.12 -3.00 8.69
C SER A 72 11.41 -2.71 7.22
N ILE A 73 10.61 -1.84 6.58
CA ILE A 73 10.81 -1.46 5.17
C ILE A 73 11.98 -0.46 5.09
N PRO A 74 13.05 -0.75 4.31
CA PRO A 74 14.19 0.14 4.21
C PRO A 74 13.83 1.50 3.60
N SER A 75 14.15 2.59 4.30
CA SER A 75 14.00 3.95 3.80
C SER A 75 15.18 4.36 2.92
N LEU A 76 15.28 3.78 1.73
CA LEU A 76 16.31 4.09 0.73
C LEU A 76 15.81 5.11 -0.29
N PRO A 77 16.68 5.88 -0.98
CA PRO A 77 16.25 6.76 -2.07
C PRO A 77 15.51 6.01 -3.19
N ASN A 78 14.65 6.73 -3.91
CA ASN A 78 13.84 6.22 -5.03
C ASN A 78 12.94 5.04 -4.64
N THR A 79 12.33 5.13 -3.46
CA THR A 79 11.47 4.07 -2.91
C THR A 79 10.01 4.47 -3.01
N PHE A 80 9.20 3.53 -3.46
CA PHE A 80 7.75 3.53 -3.37
C PHE A 80 7.30 2.45 -2.39
N ILE A 81 6.31 2.78 -1.57
CA ILE A 81 5.59 1.82 -0.73
C ILE A 81 4.11 1.97 -1.07
N CYS A 82 3.46 0.90 -1.49
CA CYS A 82 2.06 0.96 -1.89
C CYS A 82 1.28 -0.32 -1.60
N GLY A 83 -0.05 -0.24 -1.63
CA GLY A 83 -0.95 -1.36 -1.38
C GLY A 83 -1.91 -1.07 -0.23
N ASP A 84 -2.49 -2.12 0.36
CA ASP A 84 -3.51 -2.01 1.40
C ASP A 84 -2.86 -1.96 2.79
N PHE A 85 -2.94 -0.80 3.43
CA PHE A 85 -2.40 -0.58 4.78
C PHE A 85 -3.37 -0.97 5.89
N ASN A 86 -4.67 -1.12 5.57
CA ASN A 86 -5.75 -1.19 6.56
C ASN A 86 -5.59 -0.14 7.68
N ALA A 87 -5.20 1.08 7.28
CA ALA A 87 -5.00 2.24 8.14
C ALA A 87 -5.68 3.44 7.50
N ARG A 88 -6.21 4.37 8.29
CA ARG A 88 -6.91 5.57 7.79
C ARG A 88 -6.24 6.82 8.32
N LEU A 89 -5.76 7.68 7.42
CA LEU A 89 -4.95 8.86 7.74
C LEU A 89 -5.77 10.15 7.93
N GLY A 90 -7.11 10.07 7.81
CA GLY A 90 -8.00 11.21 7.97
C GLY A 90 -7.73 12.32 6.96
N ASP A 91 -7.67 13.55 7.46
CA ASP A 91 -7.48 14.79 6.68
C ASP A 91 -6.30 14.75 5.72
N LEU A 92 -5.21 14.04 6.06
CA LEU A 92 -4.03 13.92 5.20
C LEU A 92 -4.37 13.29 3.83
N THR A 93 -5.34 12.39 3.78
CA THR A 93 -5.84 11.77 2.55
C THR A 93 -7.24 12.22 2.17
N GLY A 94 -7.93 12.95 3.05
CA GLY A 94 -9.35 13.29 2.90
C GLY A 94 -10.30 12.16 3.32
N ASP A 95 -9.83 11.19 4.11
CA ASP A 95 -10.69 10.17 4.72
C ASP A 95 -11.46 10.80 5.88
N ALA A 96 -12.75 10.47 6.03
CA ALA A 96 -13.57 10.96 7.15
C ALA A 96 -13.15 10.34 8.49
N LEU A 97 -12.37 9.26 8.47
CA LEU A 97 -11.97 8.51 9.66
C LEU A 97 -10.45 8.51 9.83
N VAL A 98 -10.04 8.51 11.10
CA VAL A 98 -8.66 8.22 11.51
C VAL A 98 -8.67 6.93 12.31
N SER A 99 -7.80 5.97 11.94
CA SER A 99 -7.62 4.75 12.74
C SER A 99 -6.41 4.88 13.67
N PRO A 100 -6.32 4.10 14.77
CA PRO A 100 -5.13 4.08 15.63
C PRO A 100 -3.83 3.81 14.86
N ARG A 101 -3.88 2.92 13.85
CA ARG A 101 -2.77 2.66 12.92
C ARG A 101 -2.43 3.89 12.09
N GLY A 102 -3.43 4.58 11.53
CA GLY A 102 -3.22 5.80 10.76
C GLY A 102 -2.61 6.92 11.60
N ALA A 103 -3.07 7.12 12.84
CA ALA A 103 -2.48 8.08 13.75
C ALA A 103 -1.01 7.77 14.08
N ALA A 104 -0.68 6.48 14.29
CA ALA A 104 0.71 6.06 14.52
C ALA A 104 1.58 6.24 13.27
N MET A 105 1.04 5.90 12.08
CA MET A 105 1.70 6.08 10.80
C MET A 105 1.97 7.56 10.51
N ALA A 106 1.00 8.46 10.77
CA ALA A 106 1.17 9.90 10.57
C ALA A 106 2.34 10.46 11.40
N ARG A 107 2.48 10.03 12.66
CA ARG A 107 3.64 10.39 13.49
C ARG A 107 4.95 9.84 12.93
N TRP A 108 4.93 8.58 12.48
CA TRP A 108 6.10 7.95 11.85
C TRP A 108 6.52 8.63 10.54
N LEU A 109 5.56 9.16 9.78
CA LEU A 109 5.81 9.91 8.55
C LEU A 109 6.39 11.30 8.82
N ALA A 110 6.02 11.97 9.92
CA ALA A 110 6.44 13.33 10.22
C ALA A 110 7.97 13.50 10.25
N ASP A 111 8.69 12.46 10.69
CA ASP A 111 10.15 12.47 10.80
C ASP A 111 10.86 11.86 9.57
N ARG A 112 10.14 11.61 8.47
CA ARG A 112 10.66 10.91 7.29
C ARG A 112 10.40 11.69 6.01
N SER A 113 11.33 11.61 5.07
CA SER A 113 11.19 12.17 3.72
C SER A 113 10.26 11.33 2.84
N LEU A 114 9.08 10.93 3.34
CA LEU A 114 8.08 10.18 2.57
C LEU A 114 6.83 11.05 2.36
N THR A 115 6.44 11.21 1.11
CA THR A 115 5.17 11.86 0.73
C THR A 115 4.09 10.81 0.54
N VAL A 116 2.93 11.00 1.17
CA VAL A 116 1.71 10.22 0.91
C VAL A 116 1.02 10.84 -0.31
N LEU A 117 1.18 10.24 -1.48
CA LEU A 117 0.70 10.76 -2.78
C LEU A 117 -0.82 10.87 -2.86
N ASN A 118 -1.57 10.08 -2.09
CA ASN A 118 -3.03 10.19 -2.01
C ASN A 118 -3.47 11.61 -1.61
N GLY A 119 -2.72 12.27 -0.73
CA GLY A 119 -3.03 13.63 -0.28
C GLY A 119 -3.06 14.65 -1.43
N PRO A 120 -1.93 14.89 -2.12
CA PRO A 120 -1.88 15.87 -3.19
C PRO A 120 -2.50 15.43 -4.52
N LEU A 121 -2.61 14.13 -4.80
CA LEU A 121 -2.99 13.64 -6.14
C LEU A 121 -4.37 12.98 -6.21
N ALA A 122 -4.95 12.55 -5.08
CA ALA A 122 -6.23 11.85 -5.03
C ALA A 122 -7.02 12.12 -3.73
N HIS A 123 -6.98 13.38 -3.26
CA HIS A 123 -7.59 13.76 -1.98
C HIS A 123 -9.09 13.45 -1.95
N GLY A 124 -9.55 12.79 -0.90
CA GLY A 124 -10.97 12.45 -0.69
C GLY A 124 -11.51 11.36 -1.61
N ILE A 125 -10.67 10.76 -2.47
CA ILE A 125 -11.10 9.68 -3.37
C ILE A 125 -10.95 8.33 -2.63
N PRO A 126 -12.06 7.63 -2.32
CA PRO A 126 -12.02 6.37 -1.59
C PRO A 126 -11.38 5.25 -2.41
N THR A 127 -10.62 4.39 -1.72
CA THR A 127 -10.00 3.18 -2.31
C THR A 127 -10.70 1.90 -1.85
N TRP A 128 -11.53 2.01 -0.81
CA TRP A 128 -12.42 0.96 -0.34
C TRP A 128 -13.84 1.49 -0.23
N VAL A 129 -14.81 0.70 -0.71
CA VAL A 129 -16.25 0.92 -0.54
C VAL A 129 -16.87 -0.38 -0.04
N GLY A 130 -17.75 -0.27 0.95
CA GLY A 130 -18.49 -1.38 1.52
C GLY A 130 -19.89 -0.96 1.93
N PHE A 131 -20.71 -1.92 2.36
CA PHE A 131 -22.06 -1.67 2.83
C PHE A 131 -22.23 -2.24 4.23
N ARG A 132 -22.82 -1.44 5.13
CA ARG A 132 -23.19 -1.88 6.47
C ARG A 132 -24.53 -1.26 6.83
N ASP A 133 -25.47 -2.10 7.26
CA ASP A 133 -26.82 -1.67 7.68
C ASP A 133 -27.51 -0.77 6.64
N ASP A 134 -27.48 -1.18 5.36
CA ASP A 134 -27.98 -0.45 4.18
C ASP A 134 -27.38 0.96 3.96
N ARG A 135 -26.22 1.25 4.59
CA ARG A 135 -25.45 2.46 4.35
C ARG A 135 -24.14 2.12 3.64
N GLU A 136 -23.86 2.87 2.59
CA GLU A 136 -22.55 2.87 1.96
C GLU A 136 -21.53 3.46 2.92
N MET A 137 -20.43 2.74 3.09
CA MET A 137 -19.26 3.16 3.83
C MET A 137 -18.08 3.20 2.88
N SER A 138 -17.23 4.20 3.03
CA SER A 138 -16.01 4.32 2.24
C SER A 138 -14.81 4.67 3.11
N SER A 139 -13.62 4.35 2.61
CA SER A 139 -12.35 4.64 3.29
C SER A 139 -11.20 4.72 2.28
N ILE A 140 -10.12 5.37 2.68
CA ILE A 140 -8.86 5.43 1.96
C ILE A 140 -7.85 4.61 2.74
N ILE A 141 -7.70 3.34 2.35
CA ILE A 141 -6.82 2.35 3.01
C ILE A 141 -5.68 1.87 2.11
N ASP A 142 -5.87 1.94 0.79
CA ASP A 142 -4.80 1.80 -0.17
C ASP A 142 -4.03 3.11 -0.32
N MET A 143 -2.72 3.07 -0.06
CA MET A 143 -1.88 4.25 -0.04
C MET A 143 -0.68 4.11 -0.95
N PHE A 144 -0.17 5.26 -1.38
CA PHE A 144 1.04 5.39 -2.19
C PHE A 144 2.00 6.36 -1.52
N LEU A 145 3.12 5.83 -1.04
CA LEU A 145 4.16 6.60 -0.37
C LEU A 145 5.39 6.64 -1.26
N THR A 146 6.08 7.77 -1.31
CA THR A 146 7.36 7.84 -2.03
C THR A 146 8.32 8.86 -1.44
N ASN A 147 9.61 8.62 -1.61
CA ASN A 147 10.66 9.62 -1.44
C ASN A 147 11.38 9.97 -2.76
N ALA A 148 10.83 9.48 -3.88
CA ALA A 148 11.35 9.79 -5.20
C ALA A 148 10.94 11.21 -5.63
N SER A 149 11.82 11.87 -6.37
CA SER A 149 11.46 13.09 -7.09
C SER A 149 10.68 12.72 -8.36
N LEU A 150 9.43 13.14 -8.44
CA LEU A 150 8.55 12.83 -9.57
C LEU A 150 8.31 14.06 -10.43
N LEU A 151 8.37 13.89 -11.75
CA LEU A 151 8.02 14.93 -12.71
C LEU A 151 6.55 14.76 -13.09
N SER A 152 5.70 15.71 -12.68
CA SER A 152 4.26 15.73 -12.99
C SER A 152 3.51 14.43 -12.66
N PRO A 153 3.59 13.92 -11.41
CA PRO A 153 2.95 12.66 -11.04
C PRO A 153 1.43 12.74 -11.13
N ARG A 154 0.80 11.59 -11.39
CA ARG A 154 -0.66 11.39 -11.34
C ARG A 154 -0.97 10.16 -10.52
N LEU A 155 -2.15 10.12 -9.91
CA LEU A 155 -2.64 8.96 -9.19
C LEU A 155 -4.11 8.76 -9.54
N ASP A 156 -4.38 7.80 -10.40
CA ASP A 156 -5.73 7.48 -10.86
C ASP A 156 -6.28 6.29 -10.07
N ILE A 157 -7.31 6.52 -9.24
CA ILE A 157 -7.99 5.46 -8.50
C ILE A 157 -9.04 4.82 -9.39
N ALA A 158 -8.77 3.60 -9.85
CA ALA A 158 -9.71 2.83 -10.66
C ALA A 158 -10.77 2.15 -9.78
N SER A 159 -12.05 2.35 -10.10
CA SER A 159 -13.18 1.79 -9.35
C SER A 159 -13.68 0.43 -9.86
N ASP A 160 -13.23 -0.04 -11.03
CA ASP A 160 -13.83 -1.20 -11.73
C ASP A 160 -12.91 -2.40 -11.96
N LEU A 161 -11.63 -2.32 -11.58
CA LEU A 161 -10.65 -3.34 -11.97
C LEU A 161 -10.36 -4.30 -10.82
N SER A 162 -10.50 -5.59 -11.08
CA SER A 162 -10.10 -6.71 -10.21
C SER A 162 -8.61 -6.72 -9.82
N LEU A 163 -7.83 -5.71 -10.23
CA LEU A 163 -6.39 -5.54 -10.04
C LEU A 163 -6.08 -4.04 -9.92
N VAL A 164 -5.46 -3.62 -8.80
CA VAL A 164 -4.93 -2.25 -8.62
C VAL A 164 -3.82 -2.01 -9.64
N LYS A 165 -3.96 -0.98 -10.47
CA LYS A 165 -2.93 -0.55 -11.44
C LYS A 165 -2.12 0.60 -10.82
N CYS A 166 -0.81 0.43 -10.74
CA CYS A 166 0.13 1.46 -10.29
C CYS A 166 1.07 1.80 -11.45
N LEU A 167 1.02 3.01 -11.99
CA LEU A 167 2.08 3.61 -12.84
C LEU A 167 2.06 5.14 -12.68
#